data_AF-A0A967UZU9-F1
#
_entry.id   AF-A0A967UZU9-F1
#
_cell.length_a   1.000
_cell.length_b   1.000
_cell.length_c   1.000
_cell.angle_alpha   90.00
_cell.angle_beta   90.00
_cell.angle_gamma   90.00
#
_symmetry.space_group_name_H-M   'P 1'
#
loop_
_entity.id
_entity.type
_entity.pdbx_description
1 polymer ?
#
loop_
_entity_poly.entity_id
_entity_poly.type
_entity_poly.pdbx_seq_one_letter_code
_entity_poly.pdbx_strand_id
1 'polypeptide(L)' 'LLSGRFDPITPPAFASDVAEELTRATEVTQDGRGHGIWFGNDCIAQIVQLFVADPARVLDVGCADEGVPVEWARP' A
#
# COMPACT_ATOMS: atom_id res chain seq x y z
N LEU A 1 1.66 3.66 5.71
CA LEU A 1 2.74 2.79 5.21
C LEU A 1 2.28 2.17 3.92
N LEU A 2 3.12 2.19 2.89
CA LEU A 2 2.76 1.77 1.53
C LEU A 2 3.71 0.69 1.05
N SER A 3 3.16 -0.45 0.67
CA SER A 3 3.94 -1.60 0.19
C SER A 3 3.26 -2.22 -1.01
N GLY A 4 4.04 -2.72 -1.97
CA GLY A 4 3.51 -3.67 -2.95
C GLY A 4 3.44 -5.06 -2.37
N ARG A 5 2.40 -5.83 -2.73
CA ARG A 5 2.23 -7.23 -2.28
C ARG A 5 3.45 -8.10 -2.56
N PHE A 6 4.20 -7.80 -3.61
CA PHE A 6 5.38 -8.53 -4.06
C PHE A 6 6.68 -7.70 -3.92
N ASP A 7 6.72 -6.70 -3.04
CA ASP A 7 7.92 -5.89 -2.81
C ASP A 7 9.07 -6.75 -2.23
N PRO A 8 10.18 -6.94 -2.97
CA PRO A 8 11.30 -7.75 -2.48
C PRO A 8 12.34 -6.95 -1.69
N ILE A 9 12.25 -5.61 -1.67
CA ILE A 9 13.21 -4.70 -1.03
C ILE A 9 12.71 -4.33 0.37
N THR A 10 11.43 -3.96 0.46
CA THR A 10 10.74 -3.61 1.70
C THR A 10 9.41 -4.36 1.79
N PRO A 11 9.43 -5.68 2.11
CA PRO A 11 8.23 -6.50 2.15
C PRO A 11 7.14 -5.93 3.09
N PRO A 12 5.84 -6.19 2.81
CA PRO A 12 4.74 -5.68 3.63
C PRO A 12 4.83 -6.01 5.12
N ALA A 13 5.46 -7.12 5.50
CA ALA A 13 5.67 -7.46 6.90
C ALA A 13 6.45 -6.37 7.66
N PHE A 14 7.42 -5.69 7.01
CA PHE A 14 8.15 -4.58 7.64
C PHE A 14 7.25 -3.37 7.89
N ALA A 15 6.22 -3.17 7.08
CA ALA A 15 5.23 -2.13 7.33
C ALA A 15 4.39 -2.48 8.56
N SER A 16 3.96 -3.74 8.72
CA SER A 16 3.20 -4.16 9.90
C SER A 16 4.02 -4.02 11.18
N ASP A 17 5.29 -4.43 11.17
CA ASP A 17 6.19 -4.26 12.32
C ASP A 17 6.34 -2.77 12.72
N VAL A 18 6.45 -1.87 11.75
CA VAL A 18 6.56 -0.42 12.01
C VAL A 18 5.22 0.19 12.44
N ALA A 19 4.10 -0.33 11.97
CA ALA A 19 2.77 0.18 12.29
C ALA A 19 2.44 0.03 13.78
N GLU A 20 2.96 -1.01 14.43
CA GLU A 20 2.79 -1.25 15.87
C GLU A 20 3.29 -0.08 16.73
N GLU A 21 4.30 0.65 16.26
CA GLU A 21 4.93 1.77 16.97
C GLU A 21 4.39 3.15 16.55
N LEU A 22 3.45 3.21 15.60
CA LEU A 22 2.92 4.45 15.03
C LEU A 22 1.44 4.66 15.38
N THR A 23 1.18 5.63 16.27
CA THR A 23 -0.19 5.95 16.74
C THR A 23 -1.15 6.52 15.67
N ARG A 24 -0.64 6.86 14.49
CA ARG A 24 -1.41 7.40 13.36
C ARG A 24 -0.97 6.77 12.02
N ALA A 25 -0.80 5.45 12.01
CA ALA A 25 -0.50 4.72 10.79
C ALA A 25 -1.77 4.26 10.08
N THR A 26 -1.73 4.29 8.75
CA THR A 26 -2.62 3.52 7.89
C THR A 26 -1.75 2.62 7.02
N GLU A 27 -1.88 1.31 7.14
CA GLU A 27 -1.19 0.34 6.28
C GLU A 27 -1.98 0.12 5.00
N VAL A 28 -1.30 0.19 3.86
CA VAL A 28 -1.88 -0.08 2.54
C VAL A 28 -0.93 -0.96 1.77
N THR A 29 -1.42 -2.14 1.41
CA THR A 29 -0.72 -3.00 0.45
C THR A 29 -1.47 -3.02 -0.87
N GLN A 30 -0.78 -2.77 -1.98
CA GLN A 30 -1.36 -2.88 -3.30
C GLN A 30 -1.09 -4.26 -3.91
N ASP A 31 -2.15 -4.94 -4.34
CA ASP A 31 -2.03 -6.21 -5.04
C ASP A 31 -1.43 -6.04 -6.43
N GLY A 32 -0.64 -7.03 -6.86
CA GLY A 32 -0.01 -7.03 -8.17
C GLY A 32 1.16 -6.07 -8.37
N ARG A 33 1.68 -5.47 -7.30
CA ARG A 33 2.80 -4.52 -7.37
C ARG A 33 3.99 -4.96 -6.53
N GLY A 34 5.18 -4.52 -6.96
CA GLY A 34 6.44 -4.65 -6.24
C GLY A 34 6.82 -3.37 -5.48
N HIS A 35 8.11 -3.03 -5.45
CA HIS A 35 8.60 -1.86 -4.72
C HIS A 35 8.14 -0.51 -5.33
N GLY A 36 7.81 0.45 -4.47
CA GLY A 36 7.53 1.84 -4.85
C GLY A 36 6.18 2.05 -5.55
N ILE A 37 5.08 1.95 -4.80
CA ILE A 37 3.72 1.93 -5.35
C ILE A 37 3.00 3.28 -5.39
N TRP A 38 3.61 4.37 -4.91
CA TRP A 38 2.93 5.67 -4.87
C TRP A 38 2.54 6.18 -6.28
N PHE A 39 3.40 5.98 -7.28
CA PHE A 39 3.16 6.51 -8.62
C PHE A 39 2.42 5.51 -9.54
N GLY A 40 1.61 6.07 -10.46
CA GLY A 40 0.96 5.30 -11.53
C GLY A 40 -0.31 4.55 -11.11
N ASN A 41 -0.92 4.91 -9.99
CA ASN A 41 -2.24 4.44 -9.59
C ASN A 41 -3.00 5.56 -8.86
N ASP A 42 -4.13 5.99 -9.40
CA ASP A 42 -4.89 7.12 -8.87
C ASP A 42 -5.49 6.84 -7.49
N CYS A 43 -5.88 5.59 -7.22
CA CYS A 43 -6.34 5.15 -5.90
C CYS A 43 -5.25 5.36 -4.84
N ILE A 44 -4.04 4.85 -5.07
CA ILE A 44 -2.92 5.00 -4.14
C ILE A 44 -2.54 6.48 -3.98
N ALA A 45 -2.49 7.24 -5.08
CA ALA A 45 -2.19 8.66 -5.04
C ALA A 45 -3.22 9.45 -4.20
N GLN A 46 -4.50 9.10 -4.28
CA GLN A 46 -5.56 9.71 -3.49
C GLN A 46 -5.46 9.35 -2.00
N ILE A 47 -5.19 8.09 -1.67
CA ILE A 47 -4.95 7.65 -0.29
C ILE A 47 -3.83 8.45 0.35
N VAL A 48 -2.70 8.61 -0.35
CA VAL A 48 -1.56 9.41 0.16
C VAL A 48 -1.97 10.86 0.39
N GLN A 49 -2.66 11.48 -0.56
CA GLN A 49 -3.11 12.87 -0.41
C GLN A 49 -4.03 13.05 0.80
N LEU A 50 -4.97 12.13 1.01
CA LEU A 50 -5.90 12.18 2.14
C LEU A 50 -5.19 11.95 3.48
N PHE A 51 -4.24 11.00 3.53
CA PHE A 51 -3.42 10.75 4.73
C PHE A 51 -2.58 11.97 5.11
N VAL A 52 -1.92 12.61 4.12
CA VAL A 52 -1.11 13.81 4.36
C VAL A 52 -1.97 14.99 4.82
N ALA A 53 -3.19 15.11 4.31
CA ALA A 53 -4.12 16.15 4.72
C ALA A 53 -4.65 15.96 6.16
N ASP A 54 -4.95 14.72 6.53
CA ASP A 54 -5.37 14.36 7.90
C ASP A 54 -5.01 12.89 8.22
N PRO A 55 -3.92 12.65 8.98
CA PRO A 55 -3.48 11.30 9.30
C PRO A 55 -4.32 10.63 10.40
N ALA A 56 -5.24 11.35 11.05
CA ALA A 56 -6.19 10.77 12.02
C ALA A 56 -7.49 10.28 11.34
N ARG A 57 -7.67 10.60 10.06
CA ARG A 57 -8.83 10.19 9.27
C ARG A 57 -8.84 8.69 9.03
N VAL A 58 -10.02 8.08 9.15
CA VAL A 58 -10.24 6.72 8.63
C VAL A 58 -10.30 6.80 7.10
N LEU A 59 -9.33 6.16 6.44
CA LEU A 59 -9.24 6.12 4.99
C LEU A 59 -9.91 4.87 4.43
N ASP A 60 -10.65 5.02 3.34
CA ASP A 60 -11.05 3.88 2.51
C ASP A 60 -9.85 3.47 1.64
N VAL A 61 -9.44 2.23 1.77
CA VAL A 61 -8.26 1.66 1.09
C VAL A 61 -8.63 0.47 0.20
N GLY A 62 -9.91 0.13 0.05
CA GLY A 62 -10.35 -1.08 -0.64
C GLY A 62 -9.96 -1.13 -2.12
N CYS A 63 -9.77 0.03 -2.76
CA CYS A 63 -9.29 0.10 -4.14
C CYS A 63 -7.84 -0.41 -4.32
N ALA A 64 -7.05 -0.54 -3.25
CA ALA A 64 -5.71 -1.11 -3.30
C ALA A 64 -5.74 -2.64 -3.54
N ASP A 65 -6.82 -3.31 -3.12
CA ASP A 65 -7.03 -4.75 -3.27
C ASP A 65 -7.43 -5.14 -4.70
N GLU A 66 -8.04 -4.22 -5.46
CA GLU A 66 -8.34 -4.46 -6.89
C GLU A 66 -7.05 -4.68 -7.69
N GLY A 67 -5.94 -4.09 -7.23
CA GLY A 67 -4.58 -4.40 -7.68
C GLY A 67 -4.31 -4.17 -9.16
N VAL A 68 -3.11 -4.56 -9.59
CA VAL A 68 -2.77 -4.68 -11.02
C VAL A 68 -2.78 -6.16 -11.39
N PRO A 69 -3.35 -6.57 -12.53
CA PRO A 69 -3.29 -7.98 -12.94
C PRO A 69 -1.86 -8.51 -13.01
N VAL A 70 -1.62 -9.69 -12.43
CA VAL A 70 -0.34 -10.41 -12.54
C VAL A 70 -0.56 -11.65 -13.39
N GLU A 71 0.21 -11.77 -14.45
CA GLU A 71 0.26 -12.99 -15.25
C GLU A 71 1.29 -13.95 -14.65
N TRP A 72 0.79 -15.06 -14.10
CA TRP A 72 1.64 -16.14 -13.61
C TRP A 72 2.00 -17.07 -14.76
N ALA A 73 3.29 -17.22 -15.04
CA ALA A 73 3.75 -18.30 -15.89
C ALA A 73 3.39 -19.64 -15.22
N ARG A 74 2.67 -20.51 -15.94
CA ARG A 74 2.45 -21.88 -15.46
C ARG A 74 3.77 -22.65 -15.49
N PRO A 75 4.04 -23.53 -14.51
CA PRO A 75 5.26 -24.35 -14.51
C PRO A 75 5.41 -25.20 -15.76
#